data_AF-A0A7W5AXU1-F1
#
_entry.id   AF-A0A7W5AXU1-F1
#
_cell.length_a   1.000
_cell.length_b   1.000
_cell.length_c   1.000
_cell.angle_alpha   90.00
_cell.angle_beta   90.00
_cell.angle_gamma   90.00
#
_symmetry.space_group_name_H-M   'P 1'
#
loop_
_entity.id
_entity.type
_entity.pdbx_description
1 polymer ?
#
loop_
_entity_poly.entity_id
_entity_poly.type
_entity_poly.pdbx_seq_one_letter_code
_entity_poly.pdbx_strand_id
1 'polypeptide(L)' 'MEKGLQVRLMEKRPDGTLRNLDVRFWTKEMIDALQAVNFLTVGGHEYETVEGRLNVDQQVLELLVLPVKE' A
#
# COMPACT_ATOMS: atom_id res chain seq x y z
N MET A 1 22.19 2.84 8.62
CA MET A 1 20.73 3.04 8.76
C MET A 1 20.09 2.09 7.78
N GLU A 2 19.34 1.10 8.25
CA GLU A 2 18.56 0.26 7.34
C GLU A 2 17.58 1.15 6.57
N LYS A 3 17.69 1.12 5.23
CA LYS A 3 16.64 1.69 4.40
C LYS A 3 15.46 0.74 4.52
N GLY A 4 14.30 1.27 4.90
CA GLY A 4 13.07 0.49 4.98
C GLY A 4 12.69 -0.16 3.65
N LEU A 5 11.57 -0.89 3.61
CA LEU A 5 11.07 -1.44 2.35
C LEU A 5 10.37 -0.34 1.56
N GLN A 6 10.66 -0.21 0.27
CA GLN A 6 9.88 0.71 -0.57
C GLN A 6 8.49 0.12 -0.75
N VAL A 7 7.46 0.92 -0.46
CA VAL A 7 6.06 0.53 -0.62
C VAL A 7 5.41 1.46 -1.63
N ARG A 8 4.70 0.87 -2.59
CA ARG A 8 3.86 1.56 -3.58
C ARG A 8 2.40 1.26 -3.28
N LEU A 9 1.64 2.28 -2.90
CA LEU A 9 0.20 2.21 -2.73
C LEU A 9 -0.49 2.34 -4.08
N MET A 10 -1.35 1.39 -4.42
CA MET A 10 -2.11 1.37 -5.67
C MET A 10 -3.59 1.23 -5.36
N GLU A 11 -4.39 2.19 -5.81
CA GLU A 11 -5.83 2.08 -5.79
C GLU A 11 -6.29 1.16 -6.92
N LYS A 12 -7.07 0.14 -6.58
CA LYS A 12 -7.82 -0.64 -7.56
C LYS A 12 -9.14 0.06 -7.86
N ARG A 13 -9.28 0.55 -9.09
CA ARG A 13 -10.50 1.24 -9.53
C ARG A 13 -11.60 0.24 -9.89
N PRO A 14 -12.88 0.68 -9.91
CA PRO A 14 -14.01 -0.19 -10.29
C PRO A 14 -13.92 -0.78 -11.71
N ASP A 15 -13.21 -0.09 -12.61
CA ASP A 15 -12.95 -0.54 -13.99
C ASP A 15 -11.81 -1.58 -14.09
N GLY A 16 -11.24 -1.98 -12.95
CA GLY A 16 -10.12 -2.93 -12.87
C GLY A 16 -8.75 -2.30 -13.10
N THR A 17 -8.67 -1.00 -13.39
CA THR A 17 -7.39 -0.30 -13.54
C THR A 17 -6.73 -0.03 -12.19
N LEU A 18 -5.40 0.11 -12.20
CA LEU A 18 -4.63 0.46 -11.02
C LEU A 18 -4.15 1.91 -11.14
N ARG A 19 -4.42 2.72 -10.11
CA ARG A 19 -3.86 4.08 -9.97
C ARG A 19 -2.81 4.10 -8.87
N ASN A 20 -1.61 4.58 -9.17
CA ASN A 20 -0.61 4.89 -8.15
C ASN A 20 -1.10 6.03 -7.25
N LEU A 21 -1.16 5.78 -5.95
CA LEU A 21 -1.49 6.79 -4.94
C LEU A 21 -0.22 7.42 -4.36
N ASP A 22 0.77 6.59 -4.05
CA ASP A 22 1.94 7.01 -3.29
C ASP A 22 3.08 6.00 -3.39
N VAL A 23 4.33 6.46 -3.25
CA VAL A 23 5.51 5.61 -3.14
C VAL A 23 6.46 6.18 -2.09
N ARG A 24 6.73 5.42 -1.03
CA ARG A 24 7.69 5.82 0.02
C ARG A 24 8.33 4.63 0.72
N PHE A 25 9.41 4.87 1.45
CA PHE A 25 10.01 3.86 2.32
C PHE A 25 9.20 3.71 3.61
N TRP A 26 8.90 2.47 3.98
CA TRP A 26 8.23 2.12 5.23
C TRP A 26 9.22 1.42 6.15
N THR A 27 9.16 1.73 7.44
CA THR A 27 10.00 1.04 8.44
C THR A 27 9.55 -0.41 8.60
N LYS A 28 10.38 -1.24 9.22
CA LYS A 28 10.02 -2.63 9.50
C LYS A 28 8.73 -2.72 10.34
N GLU A 29 8.58 -1.84 11.32
CA GLU A 29 7.39 -1.78 12.18
C GLU A 29 6.12 -1.47 11.39
N MET A 30 6.18 -0.57 10.40
CA MET A 30 5.04 -0.28 9.51
C MET A 30 4.68 -1.48 8.63
N ILE A 31 5.68 -2.22 8.15
CA ILE A 31 5.46 -3.44 7.35
C ILE A 31 4.86 -4.54 8.23
N ASP A 32 5.39 -4.76 9.43
CA ASP A 32 4.87 -5.76 10.36
C ASP A 32 3.41 -5.45 10.77
N ALA A 33 3.06 -4.17 10.92
CA ALA A 33 1.70 -3.73 11.23
C ALA A 33 0.68 -4.12 10.15
N LEU A 34 1.10 -4.31 8.88
CA LEU A 34 0.21 -4.75 7.79
C LEU A 34 -0.46 -6.10 8.08
N GLN A 35 0.12 -6.93 8.95
CA GLN A 35 -0.47 -8.22 9.34
C GLN A 35 -1.72 -8.07 10.23
N ALA A 36 -1.93 -6.89 10.83
CA ALA A 36 -2.99 -6.65 11.80
C ALA A 36 -4.00 -5.58 11.36
N VAL A 37 -3.74 -4.83 10.28
CA VAL A 37 -4.60 -3.73 9.84
C VAL A 37 -5.36 -4.07 8.56
N ASN A 38 -6.64 -3.73 8.55
CA ASN A 38 -7.51 -3.85 7.37
C ASN A 38 -7.66 -2.52 6.63
N PHE A 39 -7.26 -1.42 7.26
CA PHE A 39 -7.43 -0.07 6.73
C PHE A 39 -6.15 0.74 6.90
N LEU A 40 -5.91 1.65 5.96
CA LEU A 40 -4.84 2.63 6.03
C LEU A 40 -5.34 4.00 5.59
N THR A 41 -4.68 5.04 6.08
CA THR A 41 -4.96 6.40 5.67
C THR A 41 -3.78 6.98 4.89
N VAL A 42 -4.07 7.62 3.77
CA VAL A 42 -3.06 8.33 2.97
C VAL A 42 -3.67 9.59 2.37
N GLY A 43 -2.99 10.72 2.53
CA GLY A 43 -3.48 12.02 2.02
C GLY A 43 -4.84 12.44 2.59
N GLY A 44 -5.16 12.03 3.82
CA GLY A 44 -6.45 12.34 4.47
C GLY A 44 -7.63 11.47 4.04
N HIS A 45 -7.40 10.44 3.22
CA HIS A 45 -8.43 9.51 2.77
C HIS A 45 -8.18 8.11 3.36
N GLU A 46 -9.25 7.40 3.69
CA GLU A 46 -9.18 6.03 4.19
C GLU A 46 -9.35 5.01 3.05
N TYR A 47 -8.59 3.93 3.14
CA TYR A 47 -8.62 2.84 2.18
C TYR A 47 -8.59 1.49 2.88
N GLU A 48 -9.35 0.52 2.35
CA GLU A 48 -9.30 -0.88 2.75
C GLU A 48 -8.13 -1.58 2.05
N THR A 49 -7.33 -2.37 2.78
CA THR A 49 -6.25 -3.17 2.23
C THR A 49 -6.81 -4.44 1.60
N VAL A 50 -6.36 -4.78 0.39
CA VAL A 50 -6.88 -5.93 -0.35
C VAL A 50 -5.81 -6.98 -0.61
N GLU A 51 -4.68 -6.56 -1.16
CA GLU A 51 -3.64 -7.49 -1.60
C GLU A 51 -2.25 -6.85 -1.53
N GLY A 52 -1.27 -7.61 -1.02
CA GLY A 52 0.15 -7.25 -1.09
C GLY A 52 0.86 -8.08 -2.15
N ARG A 53 1.56 -7.41 -3.07
CA ARG A 53 2.40 -8.03 -4.09
C ARG A 53 3.84 -7.60 -3.90
N LEU A 54 4.74 -8.56 -3.68
CA LEU A 54 6.17 -8.28 -3.69
C LEU A 54 6.68 -8.27 -5.14
N ASN A 55 6.97 -7.08 -5.67
CA ASN A 55 7.55 -6.92 -7.00
C ASN A 55 9.07 -7.00 -6.90
N VAL A 56 9.62 -8.18 -7.19
CA VAL A 56 11.05 -8.49 -7.06
C VAL A 56 11.90 -7.72 -8.08
N ASP A 57 11.39 -7.53 -9.29
CA ASP A 57 12.11 -6.81 -10.36
C ASP A 57 12.31 -5.33 -10.01
N GLN A 58 11.30 -4.72 -9.38
CA GLN A 58 11.34 -3.32 -8.97
C GLN A 58 11.75 -3.11 -7.51
N GLN A 59 12.01 -4.20 -6.77
CA GLN A 59 12.38 -4.19 -5.36
C GLN A 59 11.41 -3.37 -4.48
N VAL A 60 10.11 -3.48 -4.76
CA VAL A 60 9.05 -2.71 -4.10
C VAL A 60 7.91 -3.62 -3.65
N LEU A 61 7.38 -3.38 -2.45
CA LEU A 61 6.11 -3.96 -2.02
C LEU A 61 4.98 -3.11 -2.59
N GLU A 62 4.15 -3.71 -3.42
CA GLU A 62 2.95 -3.10 -3.96
C GLU A 62 1.77 -3.46 -3.08
N LEU A 63 1.08 -2.47 -2.53
CA LEU A 63 -0.09 -2.68 -1.69
C LEU A 63 -1.32 -2.13 -2.40
N LEU A 64 -2.23 -3.03 -2.77
CA LEU A 64 -3.47 -2.72 -3.45
C LEU A 64 -4.53 -2.38 -2.41
N VAL A 65 -5.24 -1.28 -2.66
CA VAL A 65 -6.25 -0.75 -1.76
C VAL A 65 -7.51 -0.36 -2.51
N LEU A 66 -8.65 -0.34 -1.79
CA LEU A 66 -9.93 0.17 -2.27
C LEU A 66 -10.32 1.41 -1.47
N PRO A 67 -10.85 2.47 -2.11
CA PRO A 67 -11.33 3.63 -1.37
C PRO A 67 -12.53 3.26 -0.51
N VAL A 68 -12.52 3.65 0.76
CA VAL A 68 -13.73 3.62 1.59
C VAL A 68 -14.60 4.78 1.16
N LYS A 69 -15.86 4.50 0.77
CA LYS A 69 -16.84 5.54 0.48
C LYS A 69 -17.55 5.88 1.79
N GLU A 70 -17.47 7.14 2.21
CA GLU A 70 -18.36 7.71 3.22
C GLU A 70 -19.80 7.80 2.70
#